data_AF-I5C9S8-F1
#
_entry.id   AF-I5C9S8-F1
#
_cell.length_a   1.000
_cell.length_b   1.000
_cell.length_c   1.000
_cell.angle_alpha   90.00
_cell.angle_beta   90.00
_cell.angle_gamma   90.00
#
_symmetry.space_group_name_H-M   'P 1'
#
loop_
_entity.id
_entity.type
_entity.pdbx_description
1 polymer ?
#
loop_
_entity_poly.entity_id
_entity_poly.type
_entity_poly.pdbx_seq_one_letter_code
_entity_poly.pdbx_strand_id
1 'polypeptide(L)' 'MPEALQEAIRTAKANIEAFHAAQVQAPLELEVLPGVHCSRRSVPIQRVGLYVPGGTLPYFLRC' A
#
# COMPACT_ATOMS: atom_id res chain seq x y z
N MET A 1 10.27 -23.73 -2.97
CA MET A 1 9.85 -23.14 -1.68
C MET A 1 8.85 -24.09 -1.03
N PRO A 2 8.96 -24.43 0.27
CA PRO A 2 8.00 -25.29 0.95
C PRO A 2 6.57 -24.80 0.72
N GLU A 3 5.62 -25.70 0.49
CA GLU A 3 4.23 -25.34 0.15
C GLU A 3 3.57 -24.46 1.22
N ALA A 4 3.75 -24.81 2.49
CA ALA A 4 3.27 -24.03 3.63
C ALA A 4 3.80 -22.58 3.64
N LEU A 5 5.06 -22.38 3.27
CA LEU A 5 5.65 -21.04 3.19
C LEU A 5 5.06 -20.24 2.02
N GLN A 6 4.78 -20.88 0.89
CA GLN A 6 4.11 -20.22 -0.22
C GLN A 6 2.70 -19.76 0.17
N GLU A 7 1.97 -20.59 0.89
CA GLU A 7 0.61 -20.27 1.33
C GLU A 7 0.60 -19.13 2.35
N ALA A 8 1.53 -19.14 3.31
CA ALA A 8 1.69 -18.05 4.27
C ALA A 8 2.00 -16.71 3.58
N ILE A 9 2.87 -16.70 2.56
CA ILE A 9 3.19 -15.51 1.78
C ILE A 9 1.97 -15.01 1.00
N ARG A 10 1.21 -15.92 0.36
CA ARG A 10 -0.03 -15.55 -0.35
C ARG A 10 -1.06 -14.94 0.58
N THR A 11 -1.25 -15.55 1.76
CA THR A 11 -2.17 -15.05 2.79
C THR A 11 -1.76 -13.65 3.26
N ALA A 12 -0.47 -13.46 3.60
CA ALA A 12 0.05 -12.17 4.02
C ALA A 12 -0.14 -11.10 2.94
N LYS A 13 0.17 -11.42 1.67
CA LYS A 13 -0.06 -10.54 0.52
C LYS A 13 -1.52 -10.10 0.43
N ALA A 14 -2.46 -11.05 0.46
CA ALA A 14 -3.88 -10.76 0.33
C ALA A 14 -4.38 -9.83 1.45
N ASN A 15 -3.95 -10.07 2.69
CA ASN A 15 -4.31 -9.24 3.83
C ASN A 15 -3.74 -7.82 3.73
N ILE A 16 -2.47 -7.69 3.33
CA ILE A 16 -1.80 -6.40 3.13
C ILE A 16 -2.51 -5.63 1.99
N GLU A 17 -2.81 -6.28 0.88
CA GLU A 17 -3.52 -5.66 -0.26
C GLU A 17 -4.91 -5.18 0.15
N ALA A 18 -5.69 -6.01 0.85
CA ALA A 18 -7.02 -5.65 1.31
C ALA A 18 -7.00 -4.43 2.26
N PHE A 19 -6.06 -4.39 3.20
CA PHE A 19 -5.95 -3.28 4.15
C PHE A 19 -5.53 -1.97 3.47
N HIS A 20 -4.55 -2.00 2.57
CA HIS A 20 -4.10 -0.79 1.88
C HIS A 20 -5.11 -0.31 0.82
N ALA A 21 -5.85 -1.22 0.18
CA ALA A 21 -6.94 -0.84 -0.72
C ALA A 21 -8.04 -0.05 0.00
N ALA A 22 -8.37 -0.42 1.25
CA ALA A 22 -9.35 0.29 2.06
C ALA A 22 -8.92 1.72 2.44
N GLN A 23 -7.63 2.07 2.31
CA GLN A 23 -7.11 3.40 2.61
C GLN A 23 -7.22 4.38 1.41
N VAL A 24 -7.59 3.89 0.22
CA VAL A 24 -7.74 4.73 -0.96
C VAL A 24 -8.88 5.73 -0.76
N GLN A 25 -8.55 7.02 -0.79
CA GLN A 25 -9.51 8.11 -0.61
C GLN A 25 -10.03 8.59 -1.96
N ALA A 26 -11.32 8.88 -2.03
CA ALA A 26 -11.91 9.59 -3.16
C ALA A 26 -11.32 11.02 -3.26
N PRO A 27 -11.27 11.60 -4.47
CA PRO A 27 -10.96 13.02 -4.63
C PRO A 27 -11.89 13.88 -3.76
N LEU A 28 -11.31 14.87 -3.10
CA LEU A 28 -12.06 15.87 -2.35
C LEU A 28 -12.22 17.10 -3.23
N GLU A 29 -13.45 17.56 -3.40
CA GLU A 29 -13.78 18.81 -4.07
C GLU A 29 -14.83 19.54 -3.22
N LEU A 30 -14.61 20.83 -2.95
CA LEU A 30 -15.57 21.66 -2.24
C LEU A 30 -15.46 23.13 -2.64
N GLU A 31 -16.54 23.87 -2.43
CA GLU A 31 -16.57 25.32 -2.50
C GLU A 31 -16.55 25.88 -1.08
N VAL A 32 -15.50 26.61 -0.71
CA VAL A 32 -15.34 27.13 0.66
C VAL A 32 -16.10 28.43 0.88
N LEU A 33 -16.24 29.22 -0.19
CA LEU A 33 -16.95 30.49 -0.28
C LEU A 33 -17.45 30.63 -1.73
N PRO A 34 -18.49 31.44 -2.00
CA PRO A 34 -18.99 31.66 -3.35
C PRO A 34 -17.86 32.00 -4.35
N GLY A 35 -17.67 31.14 -5.36
CA GLY A 35 -16.65 31.25 -6.40
C GLY A 35 -15.26 30.73 -6.02
N VAL A 36 -15.05 30.18 -4.83
CA VAL A 36 -13.76 29.66 -4.35
C VAL A 36 -13.82 28.14 -4.20
N HIS A 37 -13.31 27.43 -5.21
CA HIS A 37 -13.23 25.98 -5.21
C HIS A 37 -11.86 25.48 -4.74
N CYS A 38 -11.87 24.50 -3.83
CA CYS A 38 -10.69 23.79 -3.35
C CYS A 38 -10.81 22.30 -3.69
N SER A 39 -9.70 21.68 -4.07
CA SER A 39 -9.65 20.23 -4.32
C SER A 39 -8.41 19.57 -3.74
N ARG A 40 -8.51 18.27 -3.46
CA ARG A 40 -7.39 17.40 -3.10
C ARG A 40 -7.53 16.09 -3.86
N ARG A 41 -6.46 15.71 -4.56
CA ARG A 41 -6.34 14.42 -5.24
C ARG A 41 -5.03 13.74 -4.87
N SER A 42 -5.08 12.42 -4.75
CA SER A 42 -3.89 11.59 -4.58
C SER A 42 -3.28 11.32 -5.96
N VAL A 43 -1.99 11.64 -6.14
CA VAL A 43 -1.25 11.36 -7.38
C VAL A 43 -0.09 10.43 -7.02
N PRO A 44 0.06 9.28 -7.69
CA PRO A 44 1.17 8.37 -7.40
C PRO A 44 2.52 8.98 -7.80
N ILE A 45 3.55 8.67 -7.02
CA ILE A 45 4.93 9.02 -7.37
C ILE A 45 5.37 8.10 -8.52
N GLN A 46 6.04 8.66 -9.53
CA GLN A 46 6.40 7.90 -10.74
C GLN A 46 7.39 6.76 -10.51
N ARG A 47 8.28 6.90 -9.51
CA ARG A 47 9.28 5.89 -9.14
C ARG A 47 9.44 5.85 -7.64
N VAL A 48 9.49 4.65 -7.08
CA VAL A 48 9.78 4.39 -5.66
C VAL A 48 10.91 3.39 -5.55
N GLY A 49 11.78 3.58 -4.56
CA GLY A 49 12.82 2.62 -4.19
C GLY A 49 12.43 1.95 -2.88
N LEU A 50 12.47 0.61 -2.84
CA LEU A 50 12.30 -0.18 -1.62
C LEU A 50 13.63 -0.85 -1.29
N TYR A 51 14.26 -0.43 -0.21
CA TYR A 51 15.44 -1.10 0.32
C TYR A 51 15.01 -2.19 1.31
N VAL A 52 15.52 -3.40 1.11
CA VAL A 52 15.37 -4.51 2.04
C VAL A 52 16.78 -4.91 2.47
N PRO A 53 17.14 -4.81 3.77
CA PRO A 53 18.48 -5.15 4.24
C PRO A 53 18.77 -6.65 4.00
N GLY A 54 19.97 -6.93 3.50
CA GLY A 54 20.47 -8.29 3.30
C GLY A 54 21.07 -8.91 4.56
N GLY A 55 21.17 -10.24 4.59
CA GLY A 55 21.77 -11.02 5.68
C GLY A 55 21.43 -12.51 5.57
N THR A 56 21.94 -13.33 6.50
CA THR A 56 21.72 -14.80 6.52
C THR A 56 20.28 -15.20 6.83
N LEU A 57 19.49 -14.29 7.41
CA LEU A 57 18.06 -14.47 7.69
C LEU A 57 17.24 -13.67 6.69
N PRO A 58 16.60 -14.33 5.70
CA PRO A 58 15.60 -13.66 4.88
C PRO A 58 14.44 -13.23 5.78
N TYR A 59 14.15 -11.93 5.88
CA TYR A 59 13.03 -11.35 6.64
C TYR A 59 11.63 -11.69 6.05
N PHE A 60 11.52 -12.80 5.31
CA PHE A 60 10.23 -13.30 4.85
C PHE A 60 9.53 -13.95 6.04
N LEU A 61 8.65 -13.17 6.69
CA LEU A 61 7.50 -13.61 7.50
C LEU A 61 7.67 -15.01 8.10
N ARG A 62 8.43 -15.10 9.18
CA ARG A 62 8.44 -16.28 10.04
C ARG A 62 7.13 -16.26 10.85
N CYS A 63 6.09 -16.92 10.33
CA CYS A 63 5.03 -17.47 11.16
C CYS A 63 5.55 -18.71 11.90
#